data_AF-A0A351UIP3-F1
#
_entry.id   AF-A0A351UIP3-F1
#
_cell.length_a   1.000
_cell.length_b   1.000
_cell.length_c   1.000
_cell.angle_alpha   90.00
_cell.angle_beta   90.00
_cell.angle_gamma   90.00
#
_symmetry.space_group_name_H-M   'P 1'
#
loop_
_entity.id
_entity.type
_entity.pdbx_description
1 polymer ?
#
loop_
_entity_poly.entity_id
_entity_poly.type
_entity_poly.pdbx_seq_one_letter_code
_entity_poly.pdbx_strand_id
1 'polypeptide(L)'
;MPGFRTPFKDARPVPFAARLALLKEALRGSALDGRPEVKISSFEAGLKRVVYTHETIAHFKRRHPGSRLYFLMGSDCLASFGKWKNSGEILRDAALLAGLRPGCALQKRAAVPFVPLDGIFPRAASSDLRGRLFLGERPREMQRRVLALIDRKGLYLSRERARLKRTLSPRRFAHCLETARLAQELAPGLGLPPQKAALAGLLHDCARELPARRLRSLALKFRTPGMAYKTMAREAPVLLHAWAGAAEARGAFGVRDRGVLEAIALHATGTPEMSPLARLVYVCDLAAEGRDFPEAGLVRELSRRDFAAAFRETNYVKLSYAFSCGGWVHPLSVSLWNSLQETKLK
;
A
#
# COMPACT_ATOMS: atom_id res chain seq x y z
N MET A 1 -8.40 -21.96 5.64
CA MET A 1 -9.50 -21.22 4.97
C MET A 1 -8.99 -19.88 4.45
N PRO A 2 -8.92 -19.63 3.14
CA PRO A 2 -8.72 -18.28 2.61
C PRO A 2 -10.03 -17.50 2.70
N GLY A 3 -10.03 -16.32 3.33
CA GLY A 3 -11.27 -15.55 3.47
C GLY A 3 -11.79 -14.98 2.13
N PHE A 4 -13.09 -14.79 1.90
CA PHE A 4 -13.57 -14.30 0.59
C PHE A 4 -13.17 -12.86 0.28
N ARG A 5 -13.41 -11.94 1.23
CA ARG A 5 -12.92 -10.56 1.22
C ARG A 5 -12.06 -10.35 2.46
N THR A 6 -10.86 -9.81 2.29
CA THR A 6 -10.11 -9.30 3.45
C THR A 6 -10.80 -8.03 3.94
N PRO A 7 -11.17 -7.91 5.22
CA PRO A 7 -11.89 -6.74 5.74
C PRO A 7 -11.04 -5.45 5.75
N PHE A 8 -9.76 -5.51 5.35
CA PHE A 8 -8.86 -4.37 5.31
C PHE A 8 -8.54 -3.87 3.89
N LYS A 9 -8.68 -2.54 3.78
CA LYS A 9 -8.24 -1.45 2.87
C LYS A 9 -7.13 -1.70 1.82
N ASP A 10 -7.12 -2.82 1.11
CA ASP A 10 -6.25 -2.96 -0.06
C ASP A 10 -6.77 -2.08 -1.22
N ALA A 11 -5.92 -1.25 -1.84
CA ALA A 11 -6.29 -0.39 -2.97
C ALA A 11 -6.77 -1.21 -4.18
N ARG A 12 -6.24 -2.43 -4.31
CA ARG A 12 -6.71 -3.46 -5.22
C ARG A 12 -6.63 -4.80 -4.49
N PRO A 13 -7.74 -5.29 -3.92
CA PRO A 13 -7.75 -6.56 -3.21
C PRO A 13 -7.30 -7.69 -4.14
N VAL A 14 -6.39 -8.55 -3.68
CA VAL A 14 -6.00 -9.73 -4.44
C VAL A 14 -7.21 -10.67 -4.55
N PRO A 15 -7.66 -11.01 -5.78
CA PRO A 15 -8.84 -11.85 -5.97
C PRO A 15 -8.73 -13.17 -5.21
N PHE A 16 -9.87 -13.70 -4.76
CA PHE A 16 -9.92 -14.97 -4.04
C PHE A 16 -9.20 -16.10 -4.79
N ALA A 17 -9.44 -16.24 -6.10
CA ALA A 17 -8.80 -17.26 -6.93
C ALA A 17 -7.27 -17.18 -6.90
N ALA A 18 -6.70 -15.97 -6.89
CA ALA A 18 -5.26 -15.76 -6.80
C ALA A 18 -4.75 -16.12 -5.39
N ARG A 19 -5.46 -15.75 -4.33
CA ARG A 19 -5.08 -16.13 -2.95
C ARG A 19 -5.19 -17.64 -2.72
N LEU A 20 -6.20 -18.29 -3.29
CA LEU A 20 -6.33 -19.74 -3.29
C LEU A 20 -5.17 -20.41 -4.03
N ALA A 21 -4.76 -19.88 -5.18
CA ALA A 21 -3.60 -20.39 -5.90
C ALA A 21 -2.30 -20.23 -5.09
N LEU A 22 -2.11 -19.09 -4.40
CA LEU A 22 -0.97 -18.89 -3.50
C LEU A 22 -0.97 -19.89 -2.35
N LEU A 23 -2.13 -20.17 -1.74
CA LEU A 23 -2.26 -21.18 -0.69
C LEU A 23 -1.94 -22.58 -1.20
N LYS A 24 -2.43 -22.95 -2.39
CA LYS A 24 -2.13 -24.25 -3.03
C LYS A 24 -0.63 -24.40 -3.29
N GLU A 25 0.04 -23.37 -3.80
CA GLU A 25 1.49 -23.40 -3.99
C GLU A 25 2.26 -23.48 -2.67
N ALA A 26 1.78 -22.81 -1.62
CA ALA A 26 2.38 -22.90 -0.29
C ALA A 26 2.26 -24.32 0.31
N LEU A 27 1.12 -25.01 0.09
CA LEU A 27 0.95 -26.40 0.51
C LEU A 27 1.87 -27.34 -0.28
N ARG A 28 1.91 -27.21 -1.62
CA ARG A 28 2.81 -27.98 -2.51
C ARG A 28 4.28 -27.87 -2.14
N GLY A 29 4.71 -26.69 -1.68
CA GLY A 29 6.07 -26.46 -1.21
C GLY A 29 6.32 -26.85 0.25
N SER A 30 5.35 -27.48 0.91
CA SER A 30 5.42 -27.94 2.30
C SER A 30 5.24 -29.45 2.39
N ALA A 31 5.54 -30.03 3.55
CA ALA A 31 5.28 -31.44 3.82
C ALA A 31 3.79 -31.78 4.01
N LEU A 32 2.88 -30.83 3.81
CA LEU A 32 1.43 -30.97 4.00
C LEU A 32 0.67 -31.31 2.73
N ASP A 33 1.29 -31.20 1.55
CA ASP A 33 0.61 -31.53 0.29
C ASP A 33 0.23 -33.01 0.23
N GLY A 34 -0.94 -33.31 -0.33
CA GLY A 34 -1.44 -34.68 -0.47
C GLY A 34 -1.88 -35.38 0.83
N ARG A 35 -1.65 -34.79 2.01
CA ARG A 35 -2.11 -35.36 3.28
C ARG A 35 -3.65 -35.39 3.34
N PRO A 36 -4.29 -36.55 3.59
CA PRO A 36 -5.75 -36.65 3.59
C PRO A 36 -6.41 -35.84 4.72
N GLU A 37 -5.68 -35.53 5.79
CA GLU A 37 -6.12 -34.69 6.91
C GLU A 37 -6.11 -33.19 6.58
N VAL A 38 -5.38 -32.78 5.52
CA VAL A 38 -5.22 -31.37 5.15
C VAL A 38 -6.12 -31.04 3.96
N LYS A 39 -7.17 -30.24 4.21
CA LYS A 39 -8.12 -29.83 3.17
C LYS A 39 -8.25 -28.31 3.10
N ILE A 40 -8.23 -27.77 1.88
CA ILE A 40 -8.66 -26.39 1.64
C ILE A 40 -10.16 -26.39 1.42
N SER A 41 -10.91 -25.65 2.25
CA SER A 41 -12.32 -25.36 1.97
C SER A 41 -12.48 -23.97 1.35
N SER A 42 -13.39 -23.90 0.38
CA SER A 42 -13.80 -22.68 -0.33
C SER A 42 -15.16 -22.15 0.16
N PHE A 43 -15.64 -22.62 1.32
CA PHE A 43 -16.95 -22.27 1.87
C PHE A 43 -17.24 -20.76 1.80
N GLU A 44 -16.34 -19.92 2.33
CA GLU A 44 -16.54 -18.48 2.34
C GLU A 44 -16.64 -17.87 0.93
N ALA A 45 -15.91 -18.43 -0.04
CA ALA A 45 -15.93 -17.93 -1.40
C ALA A 45 -17.26 -18.19 -2.12
N GLY A 46 -17.96 -19.26 -1.75
CA GLY A 46 -19.29 -19.56 -2.28
C GLY A 46 -20.34 -18.50 -1.92
N LEU A 47 -20.14 -17.78 -0.81
CA LEU A 47 -21.14 -16.86 -0.25
C LEU A 47 -21.09 -15.44 -0.84
N LYS A 48 -20.03 -15.10 -1.58
CA LYS A 48 -19.85 -13.79 -2.25
C LYS A 48 -20.03 -12.55 -1.34
N ARG A 49 -19.93 -12.69 -0.02
CA ARG A 49 -20.05 -11.62 0.99
C ARG A 49 -18.95 -11.72 2.05
N VAL A 50 -18.87 -10.72 2.93
CA VAL A 50 -18.05 -10.84 4.14
C VAL A 50 -18.66 -11.93 5.02
N VAL A 51 -17.82 -12.86 5.46
CA VAL A 51 -18.19 -13.96 6.36
C VAL A 51 -17.38 -13.79 7.63
N TYR A 52 -18.06 -13.68 8.76
CA TYR A 52 -17.39 -13.55 10.05
C TYR A 52 -16.98 -14.93 10.58
N THR A 53 -15.95 -14.96 11.42
CA THR A 53 -15.37 -16.20 11.94
C THR A 53 -16.39 -17.12 12.62
N HIS A 54 -17.36 -16.58 13.37
CA HIS A 54 -18.41 -17.38 14.02
C HIS A 54 -19.27 -18.15 12.99
N GLU A 55 -19.54 -17.56 11.82
CA GLU A 55 -20.30 -18.22 10.75
C GLU A 55 -19.51 -19.39 10.14
N THR A 56 -18.19 -19.19 9.94
CA THR A 56 -17.28 -20.25 9.45
C THR A 56 -17.20 -21.40 10.46
N ILE A 57 -17.09 -21.12 11.76
CA ILE A 57 -17.09 -22.14 12.81
C ILE A 57 -18.43 -22.89 12.85
N ALA A 58 -19.55 -22.17 12.83
CA ALA A 58 -20.88 -22.79 12.82
C ALA A 58 -21.10 -23.71 11.60
N HIS A 59 -20.57 -23.33 10.43
CA HIS A 59 -20.58 -24.19 9.24
C HIS A 59 -19.84 -25.51 9.47
N PHE A 60 -18.61 -25.46 10.00
CA PHE A 60 -17.84 -26.68 10.25
C PHE A 60 -18.39 -27.52 11.41
N LYS A 61 -19.03 -26.89 12.40
CA LYS A 61 -19.72 -27.61 13.50
C LYS A 61 -20.87 -28.46 12.96
N ARG A 62 -21.66 -27.91 12.03
CA ARG A 62 -22.73 -28.67 11.34
C ARG A 62 -22.18 -29.76 10.44
N ARG A 63 -21.03 -29.52 9.79
CA ARG A 63 -20.43 -30.48 8.85
C ARG A 63 -19.70 -31.63 9.54
N HIS A 64 -19.25 -31.43 10.78
CA HIS A 64 -18.52 -32.41 11.59
C HIS A 64 -19.19 -32.56 12.97
N PRO A 65 -20.42 -33.10 13.03
CA PRO A 65 -21.13 -33.27 14.31
C PRO A 65 -20.33 -34.18 15.25
N GLY A 66 -20.34 -33.85 16.55
CA GLY A 66 -19.61 -34.59 17.59
C GLY A 66 -18.09 -34.34 17.61
N SER A 67 -17.52 -33.65 16.61
CA SER A 67 -16.09 -33.31 16.61
C SER A 67 -15.81 -32.07 17.46
N ARG A 68 -14.71 -32.08 18.21
CA ARG A 68 -14.19 -30.88 18.87
C ARG A 68 -13.52 -29.98 17.84
N LEU A 69 -13.99 -28.74 17.72
CA LEU A 69 -13.41 -27.76 16.82
C LEU A 69 -12.34 -26.92 17.50
N TYR A 70 -11.29 -26.62 16.74
CA TYR A 70 -10.23 -25.73 17.16
C TYR A 70 -10.05 -24.60 16.14
N PHE A 71 -9.87 -23.36 16.63
CA PHE A 71 -9.58 -22.20 15.82
C PHE A 71 -8.15 -21.72 16.06
N LEU A 72 -7.29 -21.89 15.04
CA LEU A 72 -5.88 -21.49 15.09
C LEU A 72 -5.71 -19.99 14.84
N MET A 73 -5.00 -19.30 15.74
CA MET A 73 -4.68 -17.89 15.60
C MET A 73 -3.32 -17.53 16.22
N GLY A 74 -2.84 -16.31 15.97
CA GLY A 74 -1.65 -15.75 16.64
C GLY A 74 -2.03 -14.94 17.89
N SER A 75 -1.08 -14.77 18.81
CA SER A 75 -1.25 -13.96 20.02
C SER A 75 -1.58 -12.48 19.74
N ASP A 76 -1.19 -11.95 18.59
CA ASP A 76 -1.55 -10.63 18.07
C ASP A 76 -3.06 -10.48 17.81
N CYS A 77 -3.68 -11.48 17.20
CA CYS A 77 -5.12 -11.50 17.00
C CYS A 77 -5.88 -11.76 18.32
N LEU A 78 -5.30 -12.58 19.21
CA LEU A 78 -5.90 -12.93 20.49
C LEU A 78 -6.09 -11.70 21.40
N ALA A 79 -5.12 -10.78 21.41
CA ALA A 79 -5.18 -9.55 22.18
C ALA A 79 -6.41 -8.66 21.85
N SER A 80 -6.97 -8.78 20.65
CA SER A 80 -8.16 -8.03 20.22
C SER A 80 -9.42 -8.90 20.08
N PHE A 81 -9.36 -10.17 20.46
CA PHE A 81 -10.41 -11.16 20.21
C PHE A 81 -11.77 -10.77 20.82
N GLY A 82 -11.77 -10.15 22.01
CA GLY A 82 -13.02 -9.70 22.65
C GLY A 82 -13.85 -8.74 21.79
N LYS A 83 -13.22 -8.02 20.86
CA LYS A 83 -13.87 -7.09 19.92
C LYS A 83 -14.41 -7.77 18.66
N TRP A 84 -14.20 -9.07 18.48
CA TRP A 84 -14.65 -9.80 17.30
C TRP A 84 -16.17 -10.00 17.34
N LYS A 85 -16.81 -9.91 16.17
CA LYS A 85 -18.26 -10.09 16.04
C LYS A 85 -18.67 -11.49 16.52
N ASN A 86 -19.52 -11.52 17.53
CA ASN A 86 -20.03 -12.74 18.19
C ASN A 86 -18.91 -13.63 18.75
N SER A 87 -17.92 -13.02 19.41
CA SER A 87 -16.80 -13.72 20.06
C SER A 87 -17.25 -14.79 21.08
N GLY A 88 -18.35 -14.56 21.79
CA GLY A 88 -18.94 -15.56 22.69
C GLY A 88 -19.42 -16.83 21.98
N GLU A 89 -20.00 -16.70 20.78
CA GLU A 89 -20.40 -17.86 19.96
C GLU A 89 -19.18 -18.65 19.50
N ILE A 90 -18.09 -17.96 19.14
CA ILE A 90 -16.82 -18.59 18.78
C ILE A 90 -16.30 -19.45 19.94
N LEU A 91 -16.27 -18.91 21.16
CA LEU A 91 -15.79 -19.63 22.35
C LEU A 91 -16.68 -20.81 22.74
N ARG A 92 -17.99 -20.71 22.51
CA ARG A 92 -18.93 -21.82 22.72
C ARG A 92 -18.72 -22.94 21.72
N ASP A 93 -18.43 -22.60 20.46
CA ASP A 93 -18.45 -23.55 19.35
C ASP A 93 -17.06 -24.07 18.94
N ALA A 94 -15.97 -23.45 19.39
CA ALA A 94 -14.61 -23.90 19.16
C ALA A 94 -13.64 -23.48 20.29
N ALA A 95 -12.62 -24.31 20.54
CA ALA A 95 -11.50 -23.94 21.39
C ALA A 95 -10.48 -23.09 20.61
N LEU A 96 -10.01 -21.99 21.18
CA LEU A 96 -8.95 -21.19 20.56
C LEU A 96 -7.60 -21.86 20.77
N LEU A 97 -6.83 -22.04 19.69
CA LEU A 97 -5.42 -22.42 19.73
C LEU A 97 -4.57 -21.21 19.33
N ALA A 98 -3.69 -20.76 20.22
CA ALA A 98 -2.90 -19.55 19.98
C ALA A 98 -1.40 -19.84 19.95
N GLY A 99 -0.75 -19.49 18.84
CA GLY A 99 0.71 -19.44 18.76
C GLY A 99 1.26 -18.16 19.36
N LEU A 100 2.17 -18.29 20.34
CA LEU A 100 2.75 -17.16 21.07
C LEU A 100 3.90 -16.53 20.26
N ARG A 101 3.64 -15.36 19.67
CA ARG A 101 4.64 -14.64 18.86
C ARG A 101 5.57 -13.75 19.71
N PRO A 102 6.87 -13.66 19.39
CA PRO A 102 7.82 -12.80 20.11
C PRO A 102 7.42 -11.32 20.13
N GLY A 103 7.44 -10.71 21.32
CA GLY A 103 7.08 -9.30 21.53
C GLY A 103 5.59 -9.02 21.72
N CYS A 104 4.72 -10.02 21.52
CA CYS A 104 3.36 -9.97 22.05
C CYS A 104 3.41 -10.50 23.48
N ALA A 105 3.83 -9.66 24.43
CA ALA A 105 3.62 -9.98 25.83
C ALA A 105 2.11 -10.12 26.02
N LEU A 106 1.65 -11.31 26.43
CA LEU A 106 0.31 -11.46 27.01
C LEU A 106 0.35 -10.73 28.37
N GLN A 107 0.41 -9.40 28.33
CA GLN A 107 0.29 -8.56 29.50
C GLN A 107 -1.11 -8.81 30.04
N LYS A 108 -1.15 -9.61 31.11
CA LYS A 108 -2.32 -10.29 31.68
C LYS A 108 -2.77 -11.47 30.81
N ARG A 109 -2.84 -12.65 31.43
CA ARG A 109 -3.75 -13.73 31.00
C ARG A 109 -5.09 -13.08 30.69
N ALA A 110 -5.41 -12.85 29.42
CA ALA A 110 -6.64 -12.22 29.01
C ALA A 110 -7.81 -13.08 29.51
N ALA A 111 -8.94 -12.45 29.84
CA ALA A 111 -10.20 -13.09 30.25
C ALA A 111 -10.84 -14.01 29.18
N VAL A 112 -10.09 -14.38 28.14
CA VAL A 112 -10.51 -15.22 27.01
C VAL A 112 -9.81 -16.58 27.15
N PRO A 113 -10.55 -17.69 27.29
CA PRO A 113 -9.96 -19.02 27.38
C PRO A 113 -9.33 -19.44 26.04
N PHE A 114 -8.08 -19.89 26.09
CA PHE A 114 -7.36 -20.43 24.93
C PHE A 114 -6.35 -21.50 25.36
N VAL A 115 -5.93 -22.32 24.41
CA VAL A 115 -4.87 -23.32 24.57
C VAL A 115 -3.61 -22.81 23.85
N PRO A 116 -2.47 -22.62 24.55
CA PRO A 116 -1.23 -22.23 23.89
C PRO A 116 -0.75 -23.37 22.99
N LEU A 117 -0.21 -23.01 21.82
CA LEU A 117 0.47 -23.96 20.96
C LEU A 117 1.96 -23.94 21.22
N ASP A 118 2.52 -25.12 21.39
CA ASP A 118 3.96 -25.32 21.45
C ASP A 118 4.56 -25.17 20.04
N GLY A 119 5.67 -24.45 19.95
CA GLY A 119 6.39 -24.29 18.69
C GLY A 119 7.07 -22.93 18.54
N ILE A 120 7.73 -22.75 17.39
CA ILE A 120 8.41 -21.51 17.02
C ILE A 120 7.51 -20.73 16.08
N PHE A 121 7.09 -19.54 16.51
CA PHE A 121 6.27 -18.64 15.70
C PHE A 121 7.09 -17.46 15.21
N PRO A 122 7.24 -17.26 13.88
CA PRO A 122 8.01 -16.14 13.36
C PRO A 122 7.36 -14.81 13.72
N ARG A 123 8.18 -13.77 13.87
CA ARG A 123 7.72 -12.38 13.94
C ARG A 123 7.33 -11.91 12.52
N ALA A 124 6.27 -12.47 11.98
CA ALA A 124 5.78 -12.19 10.64
C ALA A 124 4.29 -11.86 10.66
N ALA A 125 3.94 -10.62 10.32
CA ALA A 125 2.58 -10.21 10.04
C ALA A 125 2.30 -10.23 8.54
N SER A 126 1.08 -10.63 8.15
CA SER A 126 0.68 -10.63 6.73
C SER A 126 0.62 -9.22 6.13
N SER A 127 0.41 -8.18 6.94
CA SER A 127 0.55 -6.78 6.52
C SER A 127 1.97 -6.47 6.08
N ASP A 128 2.95 -6.87 6.89
CA ASP A 128 4.34 -6.48 6.76
C ASP A 128 4.97 -7.22 5.58
N LEU A 129 4.69 -8.53 5.46
CA LEU A 129 5.12 -9.32 4.31
C LEU A 129 4.56 -8.75 3.00
N ARG A 130 3.28 -8.33 2.97
CA ARG A 130 2.70 -7.67 1.79
C ARG A 130 3.37 -6.33 1.50
N GLY A 131 3.65 -5.54 2.53
CA GLY A 131 4.39 -4.28 2.41
C GLY A 131 5.75 -4.47 1.74
N ARG A 132 6.54 -5.44 2.24
CA ARG A 132 7.83 -5.80 1.66
C ARG A 132 7.70 -6.27 0.20
N LEU A 133 6.66 -7.08 -0.09
CA LEU A 133 6.36 -7.52 -1.46
C LEU A 133 5.97 -6.36 -2.39
N PHE A 134 5.30 -5.31 -1.92
CA PHE A 134 5.00 -4.10 -2.72
C PHE A 134 6.27 -3.37 -3.16
N LEU A 135 7.32 -3.44 -2.35
CA LEU A 135 8.63 -2.83 -2.63
C LEU A 135 9.57 -3.76 -3.41
N GLY A 136 9.12 -4.98 -3.75
CA GLY A 136 9.91 -5.95 -4.51
C GLY A 136 10.91 -6.74 -3.68
N GLU A 137 10.85 -6.65 -2.36
CA GLU A 137 11.62 -7.53 -1.49
C GLU A 137 11.16 -8.99 -1.62
N ARG A 138 12.05 -9.90 -1.27
CA ARG A 138 11.79 -11.35 -1.21
C ARG A 138 11.94 -11.82 0.24
N PRO A 139 10.89 -11.71 1.08
CA PRO A 139 10.94 -12.16 2.46
C PRO A 139 11.38 -13.63 2.56
N ARG A 140 12.30 -13.94 3.49
CA ARG A 140 12.84 -15.31 3.68
C ARG A 140 11.77 -16.28 4.18
N GLU A 141 10.75 -15.74 4.84
CA GLU A 141 9.57 -16.43 5.35
C GLU A 141 8.67 -16.96 4.22
N MET A 142 8.85 -16.46 2.99
CA MET A 142 8.04 -16.84 1.83
C MET A 142 8.75 -17.91 0.99
N GLN A 143 8.05 -19.01 0.73
CA GLN A 143 8.56 -20.07 -0.15
C GLN A 143 8.81 -19.55 -1.58
N ARG A 144 9.91 -20.02 -2.21
CA ARG A 144 10.32 -19.61 -3.57
C ARG A 144 9.23 -19.82 -4.62
N ARG A 145 8.46 -20.92 -4.54
CA ARG A 145 7.36 -21.23 -5.47
C ARG A 145 6.21 -20.22 -5.38
N VAL A 146 5.89 -19.78 -4.16
CA VAL A 146 4.87 -18.75 -3.93
C VAL A 146 5.34 -17.40 -4.50
N LEU A 147 6.60 -17.04 -4.27
CA LEU A 147 7.21 -15.83 -4.86
C LEU A 147 7.18 -15.88 -6.40
N ALA A 148 7.51 -17.03 -7.01
CA ALA A 148 7.44 -17.21 -8.46
C ALA A 148 6.00 -17.10 -9.00
N LEU A 149 5.00 -17.60 -8.26
CA LEU A 149 3.59 -17.41 -8.63
C LEU A 149 3.15 -15.94 -8.51
N ILE A 150 3.62 -15.21 -7.49
CA ILE A 150 3.38 -13.77 -7.33
C ILE A 150 3.88 -13.02 -8.57
N ASP A 151 5.11 -13.31 -9.00
CA ASP A 151 5.72 -12.67 -10.18
C ASP A 151 4.96 -13.02 -11.45
N ARG A 152 4.69 -14.31 -11.69
CA ARG A 152 3.95 -14.79 -12.87
C ARG A 152 2.54 -14.19 -12.98
N LYS A 153 1.87 -13.98 -11.85
CA LYS A 153 0.51 -13.40 -11.80
C LYS A 153 0.51 -11.88 -11.65
N GLY A 154 1.67 -11.24 -11.52
CA GLY A 154 1.77 -9.79 -11.33
C GLY A 154 1.11 -9.29 -10.05
N LEU A 155 1.16 -10.06 -8.96
CA LEU A 155 0.54 -9.72 -7.68
C LEU A 155 1.45 -8.80 -6.86
N TYR A 156 0.88 -8.10 -5.87
CA TYR A 156 1.62 -7.25 -4.93
C TYR A 156 2.60 -6.28 -5.61
N LEU A 157 2.10 -5.57 -6.62
CA LEU A 157 2.85 -4.60 -7.45
C LEU A 157 4.00 -5.17 -8.30
N SER A 158 4.11 -6.51 -8.42
CA SER A 158 5.19 -7.14 -9.20
C SER A 158 5.11 -6.77 -10.69
N ARG A 159 3.90 -6.69 -11.27
CA ARG A 159 3.71 -6.25 -12.65
C ARG A 159 4.14 -4.79 -12.84
N GLU A 160 3.72 -3.91 -11.94
CA GLU A 160 4.00 -2.48 -11.93
C GLU A 160 5.52 -2.25 -11.90
N ARG A 161 6.22 -2.89 -10.94
CA ARG A 161 7.68 -2.83 -10.84
C ARG A 161 8.39 -3.37 -12.07
N ALA A 162 7.98 -4.53 -12.58
CA ALA A 162 8.59 -5.13 -13.76
C ALA A 162 8.46 -4.23 -15.01
N ARG A 163 7.33 -3.53 -15.15
CA ARG A 163 7.12 -2.57 -16.22
C ARG A 163 7.99 -1.32 -16.04
N LEU A 164 7.99 -0.71 -14.86
CA LEU A 164 8.81 0.48 -14.58
C LEU A 164 10.29 0.22 -14.78
N LYS A 165 10.80 -0.94 -14.31
CA LYS A 165 12.21 -1.33 -14.49
C LYS A 165 12.63 -1.42 -15.96
N ARG A 166 11.68 -1.63 -16.89
CA ARG A 166 11.93 -1.66 -18.34
C ARG A 166 11.80 -0.29 -19.00
N THR A 167 11.03 0.63 -18.42
CA THR A 167 10.69 1.91 -19.07
C THR A 167 11.41 3.11 -18.47
N LEU A 168 11.98 2.96 -17.28
CA LEU A 168 12.72 4.00 -16.57
C LEU A 168 14.19 3.64 -16.43
N SER A 169 15.05 4.65 -16.37
CA SER A 169 16.45 4.50 -15.98
C SER A 169 16.59 3.83 -14.60
N PRO A 170 17.71 3.13 -14.33
CA PRO A 170 17.94 2.51 -13.02
C PRO A 170 17.83 3.52 -11.86
N ARG A 171 18.33 4.73 -12.04
CA ARG A 171 18.27 5.81 -11.05
C ARG A 171 16.82 6.24 -10.76
N ARG A 172 16.01 6.42 -11.81
CA ARG A 172 14.60 6.82 -11.66
C ARG A 172 13.77 5.70 -11.05
N PHE A 173 14.01 4.46 -11.44
CA PHE A 173 13.34 3.31 -10.84
C PHE A 173 13.68 3.16 -9.35
N ALA A 174 14.94 3.37 -8.95
CA ALA A 174 15.34 3.41 -7.55
C ALA A 174 14.61 4.52 -6.78
N HIS A 175 14.55 5.74 -7.33
CA HIS A 175 13.78 6.86 -6.77
C HIS A 175 12.30 6.52 -6.55
N CYS A 176 11.66 5.86 -7.53
CA CYS A 176 10.27 5.40 -7.38
C CYS A 176 10.11 4.37 -6.25
N LEU A 177 11.06 3.44 -6.08
CA LEU A 177 11.02 2.47 -4.98
C LEU A 177 11.23 3.11 -3.61
N GLU A 178 12.16 4.06 -3.50
CA GLU A 178 12.43 4.81 -2.26
C GLU A 178 11.23 5.69 -1.89
N THR A 179 10.64 6.38 -2.86
CA THR A 179 9.41 7.15 -2.68
C THR A 179 8.26 6.26 -2.22
N ALA A 180 8.10 5.08 -2.83
CA ALA A 180 7.10 4.09 -2.44
C ALA A 180 7.33 3.55 -1.01
N ARG A 181 8.59 3.31 -0.64
CA ARG A 181 8.98 2.84 0.70
C ARG A 181 8.61 3.85 1.76
N LEU A 182 9.00 5.11 1.58
CA LEU A 182 8.69 6.18 2.52
C LEU A 182 7.18 6.44 2.61
N ALA A 183 6.47 6.42 1.47
CA ALA A 183 5.02 6.58 1.46
C ALA A 183 4.31 5.42 2.21
N GLN A 184 4.80 4.18 2.07
CA GLN A 184 4.29 3.04 2.81
C GLN A 184 4.54 3.16 4.32
N GLU A 185 5.71 3.64 4.71
CA GLU A 185 6.14 3.83 6.11
C GLU A 185 5.26 4.88 6.82
N LEU A 186 5.04 6.05 6.20
CA LEU A 186 4.34 7.17 6.82
C LEU A 186 2.80 7.02 6.78
N ALA A 187 2.26 6.27 5.81
CA ALA A 187 0.82 6.17 5.59
C ALA A 187 -0.01 5.77 6.84
N PRO A 188 0.37 4.77 7.66
CA PRO A 188 -0.39 4.41 8.86
C PRO A 188 -0.57 5.57 9.85
N GLY A 189 0.48 6.37 10.07
CA GLY A 189 0.45 7.52 10.98
C GLY A 189 -0.51 8.63 10.51
N LEU A 190 -0.79 8.68 9.21
CA LEU A 190 -1.74 9.60 8.58
C LEU A 190 -3.14 8.98 8.36
N GLY A 191 -3.39 7.78 8.88
CA GLY A 191 -4.64 7.05 8.68
C GLY A 191 -4.87 6.55 7.23
N LEU A 192 -3.83 6.55 6.40
CA LEU A 192 -3.87 6.17 4.99
C LEU A 192 -3.58 4.67 4.78
N PRO A 193 -4.16 4.02 3.75
CA PRO A 193 -3.83 2.63 3.45
C PRO A 193 -2.40 2.50 2.87
N PRO A 194 -1.49 1.71 3.50
CA PRO A 194 -0.09 1.64 3.07
C PRO A 194 0.10 1.15 1.64
N GLN A 195 -0.70 0.18 1.19
CA GLN A 195 -0.66 -0.29 -0.20
C GLN A 195 -1.00 0.81 -1.21
N LYS A 196 -1.98 1.66 -0.87
CA LYS A 196 -2.41 2.76 -1.74
C LYS A 196 -1.32 3.82 -1.85
N ALA A 197 -0.66 4.11 -0.73
CA ALA A 197 0.50 5.00 -0.67
C ALA A 197 1.70 4.44 -1.45
N ALA A 198 2.04 3.16 -1.26
CA ALA A 198 3.10 2.49 -2.00
C ALA A 198 2.86 2.50 -3.52
N LEU A 199 1.62 2.23 -3.96
CA LEU A 199 1.26 2.27 -5.39
C LEU A 199 1.40 3.68 -5.98
N ALA A 200 0.92 4.71 -5.27
CA ALA A 200 1.01 6.09 -5.73
C ALA A 200 2.47 6.57 -5.79
N GLY A 201 3.25 6.29 -4.74
CA GLY A 201 4.69 6.58 -4.71
C GLY A 201 5.48 5.80 -5.77
N LEU A 202 5.13 4.55 -6.06
CA LEU A 202 5.80 3.75 -7.09
C LEU A 202 5.54 4.30 -8.50
N LEU A 203 4.33 4.79 -8.77
CA LEU A 203 3.91 5.23 -10.11
C LEU A 203 4.02 6.74 -10.35
N HIS A 204 4.38 7.56 -9.35
CA HIS A 204 4.35 9.03 -9.47
C HIS A 204 5.13 9.54 -10.69
N ASP A 205 6.30 8.94 -10.94
CA ASP A 205 7.25 9.31 -11.99
C ASP A 205 7.18 8.37 -13.22
N CYS A 206 6.14 7.55 -13.35
CA CYS A 206 6.08 6.51 -14.39
C CYS A 206 6.18 7.05 -15.84
N ALA A 207 5.83 8.32 -16.06
CA ALA A 207 5.92 9.00 -17.34
C ALA A 207 7.13 9.95 -17.45
N ARG A 208 7.97 10.08 -16.41
CA ARG A 208 9.00 11.15 -16.30
C ARG A 208 9.98 11.21 -17.45
N GLU A 209 10.32 10.05 -18.02
CA GLU A 209 11.34 9.91 -19.07
C GLU A 209 10.71 9.74 -20.47
N LEU A 210 9.39 9.94 -20.61
CA LEU A 210 8.74 9.92 -21.92
C LEU A 210 9.11 11.16 -22.76
N PRO A 211 9.19 11.03 -24.09
CA PRO A 211 9.40 12.16 -24.97
C PRO A 211 8.31 13.24 -24.82
N ALA A 212 8.66 14.51 -24.99
CA ALA A 212 7.74 15.64 -24.79
C ALA A 212 6.42 15.52 -25.59
N ARG A 213 6.47 14.99 -26.83
CA ARG A 213 5.27 14.72 -27.64
C ARG A 213 4.33 13.71 -26.97
N ARG A 214 4.88 12.66 -26.35
CA ARG A 214 4.11 11.64 -25.63
C ARG A 214 3.57 12.19 -24.31
N LEU A 215 4.35 12.99 -23.59
CA LEU A 215 3.89 13.71 -22.39
C LEU A 215 2.67 14.57 -22.69
N ARG A 216 2.74 15.42 -23.73
CA ARG A 216 1.61 16.27 -24.15
C ARG A 216 0.37 15.43 -24.49
N SER A 217 0.53 14.39 -25.32
CA SER A 217 -0.57 13.53 -25.73
C SER A 217 -1.25 12.81 -24.56
N LEU A 218 -0.47 12.29 -23.60
CA LEU A 218 -1.02 11.61 -22.43
C LEU A 218 -1.66 12.59 -21.45
N ALA A 219 -1.04 13.75 -21.20
CA ALA A 219 -1.59 14.78 -20.33
C ALA A 219 -2.98 15.25 -20.79
N LEU A 220 -3.19 15.40 -22.10
CA LEU A 220 -4.50 15.74 -22.69
C LEU A 220 -5.57 14.66 -22.47
N LYS A 221 -5.18 13.40 -22.28
CA LYS A 221 -6.12 12.32 -21.90
C LYS A 221 -6.53 12.41 -20.43
N PHE A 222 -5.74 13.08 -19.60
CA PHE A 222 -6.02 13.20 -18.17
C PHE A 222 -6.85 14.45 -17.85
N ARG A 223 -6.50 15.60 -18.43
CA ARG A 223 -7.12 16.90 -18.15
C ARG A 223 -7.32 17.70 -19.43
N THR A 224 -8.48 18.36 -19.55
CA THR A 224 -8.80 19.25 -20.67
C THR A 224 -7.82 20.42 -20.72
N PRO A 225 -7.28 20.76 -21.90
CA PRO A 225 -6.32 21.85 -22.03
C PRO A 225 -6.98 23.21 -21.77
N GLY A 226 -6.57 23.87 -20.69
CA GLY A 226 -6.84 25.29 -20.42
C GLY A 226 -5.59 26.16 -20.58
N MET A 227 -5.67 27.44 -20.21
CA MET A 227 -4.53 28.36 -20.26
C MET A 227 -3.32 27.83 -19.46
N ALA A 228 -3.57 27.33 -18.25
CA ALA A 228 -2.53 26.73 -17.41
C ALA A 228 -1.80 25.55 -18.09
N TYR A 229 -2.52 24.71 -18.83
CA TYR A 229 -1.89 23.63 -19.62
C TYR A 229 -1.01 24.21 -20.73
N LYS A 230 -1.52 25.17 -21.51
CA LYS A 230 -0.80 25.76 -22.63
C LYS A 230 0.50 26.42 -22.16
N THR A 231 0.44 27.18 -21.07
CA THR A 231 1.62 27.83 -20.47
C THR A 231 2.59 26.79 -19.91
N MET A 232 2.13 25.83 -19.10
CA MET A 232 3.01 24.77 -18.58
C MET A 232 3.68 23.98 -19.71
N ALA A 233 2.95 23.66 -20.78
CA ALA A 233 3.49 22.93 -21.91
C ALA A 233 4.51 23.75 -22.72
N ARG A 234 4.47 25.08 -22.67
CA ARG A 234 5.44 25.97 -23.34
C ARG A 234 6.66 26.22 -22.46
N GLU A 235 6.43 26.67 -21.23
CA GLU A 235 7.49 27.16 -20.34
C GLU A 235 8.19 26.04 -19.56
N ALA A 236 7.44 25.01 -19.13
CA ALA A 236 7.97 23.93 -18.29
C ALA A 236 7.40 22.56 -18.69
N PRO A 237 7.66 22.09 -19.94
CA PRO A 237 7.04 20.89 -20.48
C PRO A 237 7.33 19.62 -19.66
N VAL A 238 8.42 19.60 -18.90
CA VAL A 238 8.75 18.49 -18.00
C VAL A 238 7.66 18.28 -16.94
N LEU A 239 6.97 19.33 -16.46
CA LEU A 239 5.91 19.21 -15.45
C LEU A 239 4.70 18.41 -15.93
N LEU A 240 4.52 18.26 -17.25
CA LEU A 240 3.46 17.43 -17.83
C LEU A 240 3.55 15.95 -17.44
N HIS A 241 4.71 15.46 -16.99
CA HIS A 241 4.87 14.07 -16.56
C HIS A 241 3.92 13.67 -15.43
N ALA A 242 3.53 14.59 -14.55
CA ALA A 242 2.57 14.27 -13.49
C ALA A 242 1.20 13.88 -14.08
N TRP A 243 0.68 14.69 -15.02
CA TRP A 243 -0.61 14.42 -15.66
C TRP A 243 -0.54 13.26 -16.65
N ALA A 244 0.57 13.17 -17.40
CA ALA A 244 0.83 12.04 -18.29
C ALA A 244 0.96 10.73 -17.50
N GLY A 245 1.62 10.77 -16.35
CA GLY A 245 1.78 9.64 -15.43
C GLY A 245 0.46 9.18 -14.87
N ALA A 246 -0.45 10.09 -14.52
CA ALA A 246 -1.79 9.73 -14.09
C ALA A 246 -2.61 9.08 -15.24
N ALA A 247 -2.49 9.58 -16.47
CA ALA A 247 -3.09 8.92 -17.64
C ALA A 247 -2.49 7.52 -17.89
N GLU A 248 -1.18 7.37 -17.74
CA GLU A 248 -0.49 6.09 -17.93
C GLU A 248 -0.82 5.09 -16.82
N ALA A 249 -0.87 5.52 -15.56
CA ALA A 249 -1.36 4.75 -14.42
C ALA A 249 -2.77 4.21 -14.71
N ARG A 250 -3.67 5.06 -15.23
CA ARG A 250 -5.05 4.67 -15.57
C ARG A 250 -5.12 3.70 -16.74
N GLY A 251 -4.41 3.97 -17.84
CA GLY A 251 -4.49 3.18 -19.06
C GLY A 251 -3.65 1.90 -19.00
N ALA A 252 -2.39 2.06 -18.69
CA ALA A 252 -1.35 1.05 -18.90
C ALA A 252 -1.11 0.17 -17.66
N PHE A 253 -1.28 0.74 -16.45
CA PHE A 253 -1.23 -0.01 -15.19
C PHE A 253 -2.63 -0.43 -14.70
N GLY A 254 -3.70 0.15 -15.25
CA GLY A 254 -5.07 -0.21 -14.92
C GLY A 254 -5.53 0.31 -13.55
N VAL A 255 -4.89 1.37 -13.04
CA VAL A 255 -5.29 2.03 -11.80
C VAL A 255 -6.66 2.68 -11.99
N ARG A 256 -7.57 2.43 -11.06
CA ARG A 256 -8.95 2.99 -11.03
C ARG A 256 -9.23 3.85 -9.81
N ASP A 257 -8.40 3.75 -8.77
CA ASP A 257 -8.55 4.54 -7.56
C ASP A 257 -8.27 6.03 -7.86
N ARG A 258 -9.28 6.88 -7.68
CA ARG A 258 -9.19 8.32 -7.98
C ARG A 258 -8.14 9.03 -7.13
N GLY A 259 -7.97 8.66 -5.86
CA GLY A 259 -6.98 9.27 -4.98
C GLY A 259 -5.54 8.91 -5.37
N VAL A 260 -5.30 7.70 -5.87
CA VAL A 260 -3.98 7.33 -6.44
C VAL A 260 -3.69 8.17 -7.68
N LEU A 261 -4.66 8.29 -8.58
CA LEU A 261 -4.49 9.07 -9.82
C LEU A 261 -4.29 10.56 -9.54
N GLU A 262 -5.03 11.12 -8.57
CA GLU A 262 -4.85 12.49 -8.09
C GLU A 262 -3.46 12.71 -7.51
N ALA A 263 -3.00 11.83 -6.61
CA ALA A 263 -1.67 11.94 -6.01
C ALA A 263 -0.56 11.93 -7.07
N ILE A 264 -0.67 11.08 -8.08
CA ILE A 264 0.26 11.08 -9.23
C ILE A 264 0.14 12.40 -10.02
N ALA A 265 -1.07 12.90 -10.27
CA ALA A 265 -1.27 14.11 -11.06
C ALA A 265 -0.79 15.40 -10.39
N LEU A 266 -0.73 15.43 -9.05
CA LEU A 266 -0.40 16.62 -8.27
C LEU A 266 1.00 16.57 -7.63
N HIS A 267 1.74 15.46 -7.70
CA HIS A 267 3.03 15.34 -7.01
C HIS A 267 4.08 16.40 -7.43
N ALA A 268 4.01 16.90 -8.67
CA ALA A 268 4.96 17.87 -9.18
C ALA A 268 4.60 19.32 -8.81
N THR A 269 3.33 19.71 -8.93
CA THR A 269 2.91 21.12 -8.75
C THR A 269 2.26 21.39 -7.40
N GLY A 270 1.59 20.40 -6.82
CA GLY A 270 0.65 20.60 -5.71
C GLY A 270 -0.60 21.40 -6.09
N THR A 271 -1.48 21.59 -5.10
CA THR A 271 -2.63 22.52 -5.07
C THR A 271 -3.10 22.64 -3.61
N PRO A 272 -3.73 23.76 -3.17
CA PRO A 272 -4.25 23.90 -1.81
C PRO A 272 -5.15 22.73 -1.35
N GLU A 273 -5.96 22.20 -2.26
CA GLU A 273 -6.98 21.18 -2.02
C GLU A 273 -6.45 19.74 -2.12
N MET A 274 -5.13 19.51 -2.07
CA MET A 274 -4.57 18.16 -2.15
C MET A 274 -5.16 17.23 -1.09
N SER A 275 -5.65 16.07 -1.53
CA SER A 275 -6.05 15.00 -0.61
C SER A 275 -4.86 14.54 0.26
N PRO A 276 -5.11 13.91 1.43
CA PRO A 276 -4.03 13.46 2.31
C PRO A 276 -3.01 12.53 1.61
N LEU A 277 -3.47 11.70 0.67
CA LEU A 277 -2.58 10.85 -0.13
C LEU A 277 -1.73 11.67 -1.12
N ALA A 278 -2.29 12.69 -1.76
CA ALA A 278 -1.54 13.56 -2.65
C ALA A 278 -0.46 14.35 -1.89
N ARG A 279 -0.79 14.87 -0.70
CA ARG A 279 0.19 15.51 0.21
C ARG A 279 1.31 14.54 0.59
N LEU A 280 0.97 13.30 0.95
CA LEU A 280 1.95 12.25 1.26
C LEU A 280 2.92 12.01 0.10
N VAL A 281 2.43 11.75 -1.11
CA VAL A 281 3.31 11.51 -2.27
C VAL A 281 4.14 12.74 -2.62
N TYR A 282 3.56 13.94 -2.52
CA TYR A 282 4.26 15.20 -2.76
C TYR A 282 5.48 15.38 -1.84
N VAL A 283 5.34 15.05 -0.55
CA VAL A 283 6.43 15.06 0.45
C VAL A 283 7.43 13.94 0.18
N CYS A 284 6.96 12.71 -0.02
CA CYS A 284 7.83 11.55 -0.19
C CYS A 284 8.74 11.64 -1.42
N ASP A 285 8.29 12.27 -2.51
CA ASP A 285 9.11 12.51 -3.72
C ASP A 285 10.36 13.38 -3.43
N LEU A 286 10.25 14.34 -2.51
CA LEU A 286 11.40 15.15 -2.10
C LEU A 286 12.21 14.47 -1.00
N ALA A 287 11.54 13.79 -0.07
CA ALA A 287 12.15 13.19 1.13
C ALA A 287 12.73 11.78 0.91
N ALA A 288 12.61 11.20 -0.29
CA ALA A 288 13.13 9.88 -0.63
C ALA A 288 14.62 9.74 -0.22
N GLU A 289 15.03 8.53 0.16
CA GLU A 289 16.33 8.27 0.77
C GLU A 289 17.52 8.66 -0.13
N GLY A 290 17.43 8.41 -1.44
CA GLY A 290 18.46 8.78 -2.41
C GLY A 290 18.51 10.28 -2.76
N ARG A 291 17.71 11.13 -2.12
CA ARG A 291 17.81 12.59 -2.21
C ARG A 291 18.83 13.08 -1.20
N ASP A 292 20.05 13.27 -1.68
CA ASP A 292 21.21 13.62 -0.88
C ASP A 292 21.53 15.12 -0.96
N PHE A 293 20.69 15.93 -0.32
CA PHE A 293 20.91 17.36 -0.10
C PHE A 293 20.25 17.80 1.22
N PRO A 294 20.76 18.86 1.88
CA PRO A 294 20.35 19.21 3.24
C PRO A 294 18.84 19.39 3.42
N GLU A 295 18.18 20.03 2.47
CA GLU A 295 16.75 20.31 2.52
C GLU A 295 15.91 19.04 2.42
N ALA A 296 16.34 18.04 1.63
CA ALA A 296 15.68 16.73 1.61
C ALA A 296 15.84 16.01 2.97
N GLY A 297 17.00 16.15 3.61
CA GLY A 297 17.23 15.65 4.96
C GLY A 297 16.27 16.25 5.99
N LEU A 298 16.11 17.57 5.98
CA LEU A 298 15.17 18.30 6.85
C LEU A 298 13.72 17.85 6.62
N VAL A 299 13.27 17.80 5.36
CA VAL A 299 11.90 17.35 5.03
C VAL A 299 11.68 15.90 5.47
N ARG A 300 12.69 15.04 5.32
CA ARG A 300 12.66 13.64 5.74
C ARG A 300 12.53 13.51 7.27
N GLU A 301 13.24 14.33 8.05
CA GLU A 301 13.09 14.41 9.50
C GLU A 301 11.69 14.89 9.89
N LEU A 302 11.27 16.04 9.36
CA LEU A 302 9.96 16.62 9.63
C LEU A 302 8.84 15.64 9.28
N SER A 303 8.94 14.90 8.18
CA SER A 303 7.89 13.97 7.73
C SER A 303 7.52 12.91 8.76
N ARG A 304 8.43 12.60 9.70
CA ARG A 304 8.22 11.65 10.81
C ARG A 304 7.75 12.30 12.10
N ARG A 305 8.03 13.59 12.29
CA ARG A 305 7.77 14.33 13.54
C ARG A 305 6.56 15.25 13.44
N ASP A 306 6.48 16.04 12.36
CA ASP A 306 5.39 16.95 12.04
C ASP A 306 5.17 16.96 10.53
N PHE A 307 4.20 16.16 10.08
CA PHE A 307 3.89 16.01 8.67
C PHE A 307 3.37 17.33 8.04
N ALA A 308 2.70 18.18 8.81
CA ALA A 308 2.23 19.46 8.30
C ALA A 308 3.40 20.42 8.04
N ALA A 309 4.38 20.47 8.94
CA ALA A 309 5.63 21.19 8.73
C ALA A 309 6.42 20.64 7.53
N ALA A 310 6.54 19.31 7.41
CA ALA A 310 7.21 18.67 6.27
C ALA A 310 6.56 19.05 4.93
N PHE A 311 5.22 19.12 4.92
CA PHE A 311 4.47 19.50 3.73
C PHE A 311 4.70 20.95 3.33
N ARG A 312 4.74 21.88 4.30
CA ARG A 312 5.12 23.28 4.06
C ARG A 312 6.54 23.40 3.53
N GLU A 313 7.48 22.75 4.21
CA GLU A 313 8.89 22.77 3.83
C GLU A 313 9.11 22.19 2.44
N THR A 314 8.41 21.10 2.08
CA THR A 314 8.49 20.54 0.72
C THR A 314 8.09 21.54 -0.35
N ASN A 315 7.04 22.33 -0.11
CA ASN A 315 6.63 23.36 -1.07
C ASN A 315 7.63 24.51 -1.13
N TYR A 316 8.16 24.96 0.01
CA TYR A 316 9.23 25.95 0.07
C TYR A 316 10.44 25.52 -0.76
N VAL A 317 10.99 24.33 -0.51
CA VAL A 317 12.17 23.81 -1.20
C VAL A 317 11.95 23.71 -2.71
N LYS A 318 10.77 23.22 -3.15
CA LYS A 318 10.43 23.14 -4.58
C LYS A 318 10.36 24.52 -5.24
N LEU A 319 9.81 25.53 -4.57
CA LEU A 319 9.75 26.90 -5.07
C LEU A 319 11.13 27.58 -5.09
N SER A 320 11.88 27.49 -3.99
CA SER A 320 13.23 28.04 -3.86
C SER A 320 14.16 27.49 -4.94
N TYR A 321 14.10 26.18 -5.22
CA TYR A 321 14.83 25.57 -6.33
C TYR A 321 14.41 26.10 -7.70
N ALA A 322 13.10 26.22 -7.96
CA ALA A 322 12.61 26.77 -9.21
C ALA A 322 13.08 28.23 -9.40
N PHE A 323 13.04 29.06 -8.36
CA PHE A 323 13.54 30.43 -8.42
C PHE A 323 15.06 30.50 -8.63
N SER A 324 15.84 29.67 -7.92
CA SER A 324 17.31 29.73 -7.99
C SER A 324 17.87 29.32 -9.36
N CYS A 325 17.16 28.46 -10.09
CA CYS A 325 17.54 28.07 -11.44
C CYS A 325 16.89 28.92 -12.56
N GLY A 326 16.15 29.98 -12.21
CA GLY A 326 15.41 30.80 -13.19
C GLY A 326 14.26 30.05 -13.89
N GLY A 327 13.76 28.96 -13.28
CA GLY A 327 12.72 28.12 -13.85
C GLY A 327 11.32 28.75 -13.74
N TRP A 328 10.44 28.39 -14.68
CA TRP A 328 9.04 28.80 -14.61
C TRP A 328 8.31 28.11 -13.45
N VAL A 329 7.64 28.92 -12.62
CA VAL A 329 6.88 28.43 -11.47
C VAL A 329 5.41 28.28 -11.84
N HIS A 330 4.86 27.09 -11.60
CA HIS A 330 3.45 26.82 -11.87
C HIS A 330 2.55 27.62 -10.88
N PRO A 331 1.49 28.31 -11.34
CA PRO A 331 0.62 29.11 -10.46
C PRO A 331 0.06 28.33 -9.27
N LEU A 332 -0.36 27.07 -9.46
CA LEU A 332 -0.81 26.20 -8.35
C LEU A 332 0.24 25.98 -7.26
N SER A 333 1.53 25.97 -7.58
CA SER A 333 2.60 25.84 -6.57
C SER A 333 2.69 27.09 -5.70
N VAL A 334 2.43 28.27 -6.28
CA VAL A 334 2.34 29.55 -5.56
C VAL A 334 1.04 29.65 -4.77
N SER A 335 -0.09 29.23 -5.35
CA SER A 335 -1.37 29.17 -4.63
C SER A 335 -1.27 28.25 -3.41
N LEU A 336 -0.60 27.09 -3.57
CA LEU A 336 -0.31 26.19 -2.46
C LEU A 336 0.54 26.89 -1.40
N TRP A 337 1.64 27.56 -1.79
CA TRP A 337 2.44 28.36 -0.86
C TRP A 337 1.61 29.34 -0.04
N ASN A 338 0.80 30.16 -0.72
CA ASN A 338 -0.06 31.15 -0.07
C ASN A 338 -1.07 30.51 0.89
N SER A 339 -1.65 29.37 0.52
CA SER A 339 -2.61 28.65 1.38
C SER A 339 -1.97 28.03 2.63
N LEU A 340 -0.64 27.90 2.64
CA LEU A 340 0.13 27.33 3.74
C LEU A 340 0.70 28.39 4.68
N GLN A 341 0.67 29.67 4.29
CA GLN A 341 1.07 30.77 5.15
C GLN A 341 -0.02 31.05 6.19
N GLU A 342 0.35 31.66 7.31
CA GLU A 342 -0.60 32.09 8.31
C GLU A 342 -1.67 33.01 7.70
N THR A 343 -2.92 32.57 7.71
CA THR A 343 -4.04 33.51 7.74
C THR A 343 -3.98 34.20 9.09
N LYS A 344 -3.38 35.40 9.15
CA LYS A 344 -3.66 36.33 10.24
C LYS A 344 -5.17 36.55 10.25
N LEU A 345 -5.87 35.88 11.17
CA LEU A 345 -7.24 36.25 11.50
C LEU A 345 -7.18 37.70 11.96
N LYS A 346 -7.87 38.58 11.23
CA LYS A 346 -8.13 39.95 11.69
C LYS A 346 -9.01 39.92 12.92
#